data_AF-A0A7C3UZU6-F1
#
_entry.id   AF-A0A7C3UZU6-F1
#
_cell.length_a   1.000
_cell.length_b   1.000
_cell.length_c   1.000
_cell.angle_alpha   90.00
_cell.angle_beta   90.00
_cell.angle_gamma   90.00
#
_symmetry.space_group_name_H-M   'P 1'
#
loop_
_entity.id
_entity.type
_entity.pdbx_description
1 polymer ?
#
loop_
_entity_poly.entity_id
_entity_poly.type
_entity_poly.pdbx_seq_one_letter_code
_entity_poly.pdbx_strand_id
1 'polypeptide(L)'
;MNRPLGNLIGLKHHQTRRLERLYRRKVPPRELVTPELARQLAEISREIHRQVGILVDRAGFVTHVLVGDAKGLFIPALPRERGAKGRLKGLRLIHTHLDDSALTQDDLLDLALLRLDAVAALAVTPQGLPGAVQVAHLLPHEENGRNWGLISADHLSRLDLNFDQMVQSLEEELARRGDGREGTTGRERAILVGVSPRSRLAAEDSMAELAELADSAGLTVAATVVQHRQRADSRFLMGKGRLAELVIQALQLGSDLLVFDAELTPAQVRSITDFTELRVIDRTQLILDLFAQRARSREGKLQVEMAQVKYLLPRLRGRDDALSRLTGGIGGRGPGETKLEIDRRRLQERLHRLSRDLEKVRAERKVRREGRKRHQLPILSLIGYTNAGKSTLFNALTHAAVLAEDRLFATLDPTSRRLRFPREREVIITDTVGFIQDLPKNLLEAFKATLEELEEADLLIHVVDLSNPRFPEQMAAVDRVLASLGLTDKPVLKVFNKMDLVSPELAALQVRLHQGVAIAALDDSTLPPLIARLEEKVEELAAPFADWQDREKPWESLGVDG
;
A
#
# COMPACT_ATOMS: atom_id res chain seq x y z
N MET A 1 36.99 -22.80 1.41
CA MET A 1 36.75 -22.94 2.86
C MET A 1 35.80 -21.83 3.26
N ASN A 2 34.68 -22.18 3.90
CA ASN A 2 33.72 -21.18 4.36
C ASN A 2 34.35 -20.39 5.51
N ARG A 3 34.22 -19.06 5.47
CA ARG A 3 34.80 -18.15 6.46
C ARG A 3 33.70 -17.73 7.45
N PRO A 4 33.98 -17.66 8.76
CA PRO A 4 33.00 -17.15 9.73
C PRO A 4 32.59 -15.71 9.39
N LEU A 5 31.39 -15.33 9.80
CA LEU A 5 30.77 -14.04 9.52
C LEU A 5 30.58 -13.23 10.80
N GLY A 6 30.52 -11.89 10.69
CA GLY A 6 30.34 -10.99 11.84
C GLY A 6 31.62 -10.30 12.29
N ASN A 7 31.75 -10.04 13.59
CA ASN A 7 32.88 -9.28 14.14
C ASN A 7 34.13 -10.17 14.30
N LEU A 8 34.99 -10.17 13.28
CA LEU A 8 36.26 -10.91 13.28
C LEU A 8 37.47 -10.06 13.69
N ILE A 9 37.27 -8.77 13.98
CA ILE A 9 38.37 -7.84 14.25
C ILE A 9 39.04 -8.23 15.58
N GLY A 10 40.36 -8.40 15.57
CA GLY A 10 41.16 -8.72 16.75
C GLY A 10 41.25 -10.21 17.11
N LEU A 11 40.68 -11.11 16.31
CA LEU A 11 40.80 -12.56 16.54
C LEU A 11 42.18 -13.08 16.13
N LYS A 12 42.77 -13.93 16.98
CA LYS A 12 44.03 -14.63 16.68
C LYS A 12 43.79 -15.70 15.63
N HIS A 13 44.82 -16.01 14.83
CA HIS A 13 44.71 -16.97 13.73
C HIS A 13 44.27 -18.38 14.17
N HIS A 14 44.64 -18.82 15.38
CA HIS A 14 44.16 -20.10 15.92
C HIS A 14 42.66 -20.08 16.26
N GLN A 15 42.13 -18.95 16.71
CA GLN A 15 40.70 -18.77 17.02
C GLN A 15 39.85 -18.81 15.75
N THR A 16 40.30 -18.13 14.69
CA THR A 16 39.63 -18.16 13.38
C THR A 16 39.59 -19.57 12.80
N ARG A 17 40.69 -20.33 12.89
CA ARG A 17 40.73 -21.73 12.45
C ARG A 17 39.79 -22.63 13.25
N ARG A 18 39.59 -22.37 14.54
CA ARG A 18 38.61 -23.11 15.36
C ARG A 18 37.18 -22.84 14.90
N LEU A 19 36.83 -21.59 14.61
CA LEU A 19 35.53 -21.20 14.06
C LEU A 19 35.27 -21.83 12.69
N GLU A 20 36.27 -21.84 11.80
CA GLU A 20 36.16 -22.47 10.47
C GLU A 20 35.92 -23.99 10.54
N ARG A 21 36.42 -24.66 11.59
CA ARG A 21 36.17 -26.10 11.79
C ARG A 21 34.72 -26.40 12.15
N LEU A 22 33.96 -25.44 12.67
CA LEU A 22 32.54 -25.63 12.99
C LEU A 22 31.70 -25.95 11.73
N TYR A 23 32.07 -25.41 10.56
CA TYR A 23 31.42 -25.75 9.29
C TYR A 23 31.50 -27.24 8.91
N ARG A 24 32.46 -27.98 9.46
CA ARG A 24 32.64 -29.41 9.17
C ARG A 24 31.83 -30.31 10.12
N ARG A 25 31.14 -29.72 11.09
CA ARG A 25 30.33 -30.46 12.06
C ARG A 25 28.96 -30.76 11.44
N LYS A 26 28.42 -31.91 11.84
CA LYS A 26 27.10 -32.36 11.45
C LYS A 26 26.30 -32.64 12.72
N VAL A 27 25.07 -32.14 12.76
CA VAL A 27 24.13 -32.38 13.85
C VAL A 27 23.08 -33.36 13.36
N PRO A 28 22.70 -34.39 14.12
CA PRO A 28 21.56 -35.24 13.79
C PRO A 28 20.28 -34.39 13.60
N PRO A 29 19.41 -34.70 12.63
CA PRO A 29 18.18 -33.92 12.42
C PRO A 29 17.27 -33.84 13.65
N ARG A 30 17.22 -34.91 14.44
CA ARG A 30 16.42 -35.04 15.68
C ARG A 30 16.91 -34.17 16.84
N GLU A 31 18.20 -33.89 16.89
CA GLU A 31 18.81 -33.13 17.97
C GLU A 31 18.91 -31.66 17.58
N LEU A 32 18.66 -30.74 18.50
CA LEU A 32 18.88 -29.31 18.29
C LEU A 32 20.37 -29.00 18.01
N VAL A 33 21.25 -29.52 18.86
CA VAL A 33 22.71 -29.41 18.78
C VAL A 33 23.34 -30.58 19.53
N THR A 34 24.47 -31.12 19.05
CA THR A 34 25.14 -32.21 19.77
C THR A 34 25.88 -31.66 21.01
N PRO A 35 26.05 -32.45 22.08
CA PRO A 35 26.81 -32.03 23.26
C PRO A 35 28.24 -31.59 22.95
N GLU A 36 28.91 -32.26 22.01
CA GLU A 36 30.28 -31.90 21.60
C GLU A 36 30.33 -30.56 20.87
N LEU A 37 29.33 -30.27 20.04
CA LEU A 37 29.23 -29.01 19.31
C LEU A 37 28.87 -27.87 20.27
N ALA A 38 27.91 -28.08 21.17
CA ALA A 38 27.56 -27.13 22.21
C ALA A 38 28.76 -26.76 23.10
N ARG A 39 29.56 -27.76 23.51
CA ARG A 39 30.80 -27.52 24.25
C ARG A 39 31.81 -26.71 23.44
N GLN A 40 31.98 -27.02 22.16
CA GLN A 40 32.89 -26.26 21.29
C GLN A 40 32.46 -24.80 21.13
N LEU A 41 31.15 -24.54 20.99
CA LEU A 41 30.60 -23.18 20.92
C LEU A 41 30.88 -22.42 22.22
N ALA A 42 30.58 -23.02 23.37
CA ALA A 42 30.80 -22.42 24.69
C ALA A 42 32.28 -22.09 24.95
N GLU A 43 33.17 -23.04 24.68
CA GLU A 43 34.62 -22.85 24.83
C GLU A 43 35.15 -21.72 23.94
N ILE A 44 34.76 -21.70 22.66
CA ILE A 44 35.22 -20.66 21.72
C ILE A 44 34.66 -19.30 22.13
N SER A 45 33.37 -19.23 22.46
CA SER A 45 32.70 -18.00 22.89
C SER A 45 33.37 -17.38 24.12
N ARG A 46 33.69 -18.21 25.12
CA ARG A 46 34.40 -17.78 26.33
C ARG A 46 35.81 -17.31 26.02
N GLU A 47 36.54 -18.02 25.16
CA GLU A 47 37.92 -17.66 24.79
C GLU A 47 38.00 -16.31 24.08
N ILE A 48 37.04 -16.01 23.21
CA ILE A 48 37.04 -14.77 22.42
C ILE A 48 36.26 -13.63 23.09
N HIS A 49 35.59 -13.90 24.21
CA HIS A 49 34.67 -13.00 24.91
C HIS A 49 33.61 -12.38 23.98
N ARG A 50 33.05 -13.19 23.08
CA ARG A 50 31.95 -12.80 22.16
C ARG A 50 30.95 -13.93 22.02
N GLN A 51 29.70 -13.59 21.71
CA GLN A 51 28.71 -14.57 21.31
C GLN A 51 29.12 -15.26 20.00
N VAL A 52 28.93 -16.57 19.94
CA VAL A 52 29.20 -17.40 18.76
C VAL A 52 27.92 -18.13 18.42
N GLY A 53 27.50 -18.03 17.15
CA GLY A 53 26.32 -18.70 16.64
C GLY A 53 26.61 -19.59 15.44
N ILE A 54 25.72 -20.54 15.19
CA ILE A 54 25.71 -21.38 14.00
C ILE A 54 24.29 -21.46 13.45
N LEU A 55 24.18 -21.44 12.13
CA LEU A 55 22.96 -21.83 11.43
C LEU A 55 23.12 -23.24 10.91
N VAL A 56 22.16 -24.10 11.21
CA VAL A 56 22.15 -25.51 10.83
C VAL A 56 20.93 -25.77 9.96
N ASP A 57 21.12 -26.43 8.82
CA ASP A 57 20.01 -26.85 7.95
C ASP A 57 19.33 -28.14 8.45
N ARG A 58 18.21 -28.51 7.82
CA ARG A 58 17.46 -29.75 8.15
C ARG A 58 18.25 -31.03 7.89
N ALA A 59 19.25 -31.00 7.00
CA ALA A 59 20.14 -32.13 6.76
C ALA A 59 21.24 -32.26 7.84
N GLY A 60 21.31 -31.29 8.76
CA GLY A 60 22.22 -31.26 9.88
C GLY A 60 23.54 -30.55 9.61
N PHE A 61 23.73 -29.93 8.45
CA PHE A 61 24.97 -29.26 8.10
C PHE A 61 24.99 -27.83 8.63
N VAL A 62 26.15 -27.42 9.15
CA VAL A 62 26.39 -26.03 9.54
C VAL A 62 26.57 -25.18 8.29
N THR A 63 25.57 -24.37 7.95
CA THR A 63 25.56 -23.51 6.77
C THR A 63 26.31 -22.20 7.00
N HIS A 64 26.25 -21.67 8.24
CA HIS A 64 26.90 -20.42 8.62
C HIS A 64 27.45 -20.50 10.05
N VAL A 65 28.60 -19.86 10.27
CA VAL A 65 29.19 -19.63 11.59
C VAL A 65 29.25 -18.12 11.80
N LEU A 66 28.66 -17.66 12.90
CA LEU A 66 28.43 -16.25 13.22
C LEU A 66 29.23 -15.87 14.47
N VAL A 67 29.84 -14.69 14.45
CA VAL A 67 30.58 -14.11 15.57
C VAL A 67 30.01 -12.74 15.88
N GLY A 68 29.43 -12.61 17.06
CA GLY A 68 28.80 -11.39 17.55
C GLY A 68 29.75 -10.50 18.34
N ASP A 69 29.17 -9.66 19.19
CA ASP A 69 29.87 -8.99 20.28
C ASP A 69 29.48 -9.63 21.63
N ALA A 70 29.70 -8.94 22.75
CA ALA A 70 29.32 -9.45 24.07
C ALA A 70 27.80 -9.39 24.34
N LYS A 71 27.06 -8.56 23.60
CA LYS A 71 25.65 -8.23 23.85
C LYS A 71 24.69 -8.79 22.81
N GLY A 72 25.17 -9.14 21.62
CA GLY A 72 24.32 -9.68 20.57
C GLY A 72 25.07 -10.32 19.41
N LEU A 73 24.31 -11.06 18.62
CA LEU A 73 24.76 -11.77 17.43
C LEU A 73 24.18 -11.09 16.18
N PHE A 74 25.01 -10.84 15.17
CA PHE A 74 24.53 -10.31 13.88
C PHE A 74 24.31 -11.44 12.88
N ILE A 75 23.07 -11.64 12.45
CA ILE A 75 22.73 -12.60 11.41
C ILE A 75 22.77 -11.89 10.04
N PRO A 76 23.56 -12.37 9.08
CA PRO A 76 23.59 -11.80 7.74
C PRO A 76 22.28 -12.04 7.00
N ALA A 77 22.01 -11.25 5.96
CA ALA A 77 20.90 -11.52 5.05
C ALA A 77 21.07 -12.91 4.41
N LEU A 78 20.20 -13.84 4.78
CA LEU A 78 20.24 -15.22 4.27
C LEU A 78 19.63 -15.27 2.85
N PRO A 79 20.19 -16.10 1.94
CA PRO A 79 19.68 -16.22 0.58
C PRO A 79 18.17 -16.47 0.55
N ARG A 80 17.48 -15.82 -0.40
CA ARG A 80 16.05 -16.04 -0.67
C ARG A 80 15.88 -17.39 -1.36
N GLU A 81 15.86 -18.48 -0.60
CA GLU A 81 15.38 -19.73 -1.14
C GLU A 81 13.86 -19.63 -1.29
N ARG A 82 13.35 -19.92 -2.49
CA ARG A 82 11.91 -19.99 -2.76
C ARG A 82 11.36 -21.24 -2.06
N GLY A 83 11.24 -21.18 -0.74
CA GLY A 83 10.43 -22.15 0.00
C GLY A 83 9.01 -22.11 -0.53
N ALA A 84 8.35 -23.27 -0.59
CA ALA A 84 6.92 -23.32 -0.84
C ALA A 84 6.20 -22.41 0.17
N LYS A 85 5.19 -21.65 -0.29
CA LYS A 85 4.40 -20.74 0.55
C LYS A 85 4.00 -21.44 1.85
N GLY A 86 4.22 -20.77 2.99
CA GLY A 86 3.87 -21.30 4.30
C GLY A 86 4.96 -22.10 5.04
N ARG A 87 6.02 -22.59 4.39
CA ARG A 87 7.09 -23.35 5.09
C ARG A 87 8.10 -22.48 5.81
N LEU A 88 8.65 -23.00 6.91
CA LEU A 88 9.76 -22.38 7.65
C LEU A 88 11.04 -22.46 6.79
N LYS A 89 12.05 -21.64 7.10
CA LYS A 89 13.25 -21.48 6.26
C LYS A 89 14.14 -22.72 6.22
N GLY A 90 13.87 -23.72 7.06
CA GLY A 90 14.67 -24.94 7.13
C GLY A 90 16.00 -24.74 7.85
N LEU A 91 16.11 -23.67 8.63
CA LEU A 91 17.31 -23.27 9.34
C LEU A 91 16.99 -23.09 10.81
N ARG A 92 17.83 -23.66 11.67
CA ARG A 92 17.83 -23.39 13.12
C ARG A 92 19.08 -22.62 13.51
N LEU A 93 18.91 -21.61 14.36
CA LEU A 93 20.00 -20.83 14.93
C LEU A 93 20.31 -21.37 16.33
N ILE A 94 21.57 -21.71 16.57
CA ILE A 94 22.09 -21.99 17.91
C ILE A 94 23.19 -20.97 18.20
N HIS A 95 23.08 -20.23 19.30
CA HIS A 95 24.07 -19.23 19.68
C HIS A 95 24.34 -19.22 21.18
N THR A 96 25.48 -18.65 21.56
CA THR A 96 25.92 -18.58 22.95
C THR A 96 25.62 -17.25 23.60
N HIS A 97 25.20 -17.28 24.87
CA HIS A 97 25.14 -16.11 25.75
C HIS A 97 26.26 -16.20 26.78
N LEU A 98 27.04 -15.13 26.93
CA LEU A 98 28.15 -15.07 27.89
C LEU A 98 27.68 -14.83 29.33
N ASP A 99 26.44 -14.38 29.48
CA ASP A 99 25.72 -14.23 30.74
C ASP A 99 24.66 -15.34 30.82
N ASP A 100 24.11 -15.60 32.02
CA ASP A 100 22.99 -16.55 32.23
C ASP A 100 21.65 -15.96 31.72
N SER A 101 21.72 -15.11 30.69
CA SER A 101 20.59 -14.39 30.15
C SER A 101 19.73 -15.28 29.26
N ALA A 102 18.43 -15.20 29.47
CA ALA A 102 17.41 -15.76 28.61
C ALA A 102 17.55 -15.26 27.14
N LEU A 103 16.79 -15.89 26.23
CA LEU A 103 16.62 -15.38 24.87
C LEU A 103 16.22 -13.89 24.90
N THR A 104 16.93 -13.07 24.13
CA THR A 104 16.66 -11.64 24.05
C THR A 104 15.48 -11.36 23.12
N GLN A 105 14.93 -10.15 23.20
CA GLN A 105 13.88 -9.72 22.28
C GLN A 105 14.36 -9.69 20.82
N ASP A 106 15.65 -9.41 20.59
CA ASP A 106 16.24 -9.45 19.24
C ASP A 106 16.31 -10.89 18.70
N ASP A 107 16.58 -11.90 19.54
CA ASP A 107 16.60 -13.32 19.12
C ASP A 107 15.21 -13.81 18.69
N LEU A 108 14.18 -13.41 19.43
CA LEU A 108 12.78 -13.73 19.12
C LEU A 108 12.30 -13.01 17.85
N LEU A 109 12.81 -11.80 17.62
CA LEU A 109 12.56 -11.04 16.42
C LEU A 109 13.24 -11.70 15.21
N ASP A 110 14.48 -12.15 15.36
CA ASP A 110 15.21 -12.87 14.30
C ASP A 110 14.53 -14.20 13.95
N LEU A 111 14.04 -14.95 14.94
CA LEU A 111 13.20 -16.16 14.74
C LEU A 111 12.03 -15.87 13.80
N ALA A 112 11.29 -14.79 14.06
CA ALA A 112 10.12 -14.41 13.30
C ALA A 112 10.44 -13.90 11.89
N LEU A 113 11.38 -12.95 11.77
CA LEU A 113 11.67 -12.29 10.49
C LEU A 113 12.34 -13.22 9.49
N LEU A 114 13.27 -14.05 9.98
CA LEU A 114 13.96 -15.02 9.14
C LEU A 114 13.16 -16.31 8.99
N ARG A 115 12.00 -16.43 9.66
CA ARG A 115 11.15 -17.62 9.70
C ARG A 115 11.96 -18.88 10.01
N LEU A 116 12.84 -18.78 11.01
CA LEU A 116 13.71 -19.90 11.39
C LEU A 116 12.86 -21.04 11.98
N ASP A 117 13.33 -22.26 11.80
CA ASP A 117 12.72 -23.45 12.40
C ASP A 117 12.76 -23.34 13.94
N ALA A 118 13.86 -22.80 14.49
CA ALA A 118 13.99 -22.41 15.89
C ALA A 118 15.19 -21.48 16.12
N VAL A 119 15.21 -20.79 17.26
CA VAL A 119 16.37 -20.08 17.81
C VAL A 119 16.67 -20.61 19.20
N ALA A 120 17.93 -20.94 19.48
CA ALA A 120 18.35 -21.51 20.74
C ALA A 120 19.55 -20.79 21.35
N ALA A 121 19.37 -20.22 22.54
CA ALA A 121 20.42 -19.60 23.33
C ALA A 121 21.00 -20.60 24.32
N LEU A 122 22.32 -20.75 24.28
CA LEU A 122 23.12 -21.59 25.17
C LEU A 122 23.91 -20.70 26.13
N ALA A 123 23.59 -20.75 27.42
CA ALA A 123 24.35 -20.05 28.43
C ALA A 123 25.76 -20.64 28.54
N VAL A 124 26.76 -19.78 28.69
CA VAL A 124 28.16 -20.19 28.83
C VAL A 124 28.60 -19.97 30.28
N THR A 125 28.97 -21.04 30.96
CA THR A 125 29.44 -20.95 32.35
C THR A 125 30.80 -20.24 32.43
N PRO A 126 31.21 -19.74 33.60
CA PRO A 126 32.53 -19.14 33.79
C PRO A 126 33.70 -20.06 33.39
N GLN A 127 33.49 -21.38 33.47
CA GLN A 127 34.43 -22.44 33.08
C GLN A 127 34.44 -22.72 31.56
N GLY A 128 33.61 -22.03 30.76
CA GLY A 128 33.51 -22.23 29.32
C GLY A 128 32.74 -23.49 28.92
N LEU A 129 31.87 -23.98 29.80
CA LEU A 129 31.02 -25.15 29.55
C LEU A 129 29.59 -24.72 29.19
N PRO A 130 28.84 -25.57 28.46
CA PRO A 130 27.43 -25.33 28.19
C PRO A 130 26.61 -25.39 29.49
N GLY A 131 25.81 -24.36 29.74
CA GLY A 131 24.88 -24.26 30.87
C GLY A 131 23.43 -24.48 30.44
N ALA A 132 22.54 -23.66 30.99
CA ALA A 132 21.12 -23.65 30.63
C ALA A 132 20.92 -23.37 29.15
N VAL A 133 19.88 -23.97 28.58
CA VAL A 133 19.48 -23.78 27.19
C VAL A 133 18.03 -23.32 27.13
N GLN A 134 17.77 -22.31 26.31
CA GLN A 134 16.43 -21.86 25.97
C GLN A 134 16.24 -21.94 24.47
N VAL A 135 15.12 -22.51 24.05
CA VAL A 135 14.75 -22.69 22.66
C VAL A 135 13.43 -21.98 22.42
N ALA A 136 13.41 -21.08 21.44
CA ALA A 136 12.20 -20.48 20.93
C ALA A 136 11.86 -21.07 19.56
N HIS A 137 10.57 -21.34 19.36
CA HIS A 137 10.00 -21.70 18.07
C HIS A 137 8.72 -20.89 17.84
N LEU A 138 8.34 -20.70 16.57
CA LEU A 138 7.10 -19.99 16.25
C LEU A 138 5.89 -20.82 16.68
N LEU A 139 4.85 -20.15 17.21
CA LEU A 139 3.55 -20.77 17.48
C LEU A 139 2.59 -20.51 16.32
N PRO A 140 1.74 -21.50 15.99
CA PRO A 140 0.72 -21.35 14.95
C PRO A 140 -0.44 -20.43 15.35
N HIS A 141 -0.58 -20.10 16.64
CA HIS A 141 -1.47 -19.06 17.17
C HIS A 141 -0.84 -18.33 18.35
N GLU A 142 -1.41 -17.19 18.68
CA GLU A 142 -1.11 -16.45 19.90
C GLU A 142 -1.64 -17.22 21.12
N GLU A 143 -0.73 -17.58 22.02
CA GLU A 143 -1.05 -18.13 23.34
C GLU A 143 -0.57 -17.13 24.40
N ASN A 144 -1.48 -16.65 25.26
CA ASN A 144 -1.17 -15.73 26.37
C ASN A 144 -0.41 -14.44 25.95
N GLY A 145 -0.72 -13.87 24.78
CA GLY A 145 -0.05 -12.65 24.32
C GLY A 145 1.30 -12.89 23.64
N ARG A 146 1.69 -14.15 23.41
CA ARG A 146 2.98 -14.54 22.83
C ARG A 146 2.79 -15.44 21.62
N ASN A 147 3.65 -15.23 20.62
CA ASN A 147 3.58 -15.91 19.33
C ASN A 147 4.74 -16.88 19.12
N TRP A 148 5.43 -17.22 20.20
CA TRP A 148 6.52 -18.17 20.23
C TRP A 148 6.42 -19.04 21.48
N GLY A 149 6.73 -20.31 21.32
CA GLY A 149 6.86 -21.27 22.40
C GLY A 149 8.26 -21.18 22.95
N LEU A 150 8.40 -21.31 24.26
CA LEU A 150 9.70 -21.37 24.93
C LEU A 150 9.85 -22.73 25.57
N ILE A 151 10.94 -23.41 25.23
CA ILE A 151 11.36 -24.66 25.84
C ILE A 151 12.68 -24.37 26.54
N SER A 152 12.72 -24.58 27.85
CA SER A 152 13.90 -24.29 28.67
C SER A 152 14.35 -25.54 29.40
N ALA A 153 15.66 -25.73 29.51
CA ALA A 153 16.26 -26.79 30.31
C ALA A 153 17.53 -26.28 31.01
N ASP A 154 17.75 -26.71 32.25
CA ASP A 154 18.95 -26.33 33.03
C ASP A 154 20.26 -26.82 32.39
N HIS A 155 20.17 -27.84 31.53
CA HIS A 155 21.30 -28.41 30.82
C HIS A 155 20.84 -29.07 29.52
N LEU A 156 21.67 -29.04 28.48
CA LEU A 156 21.35 -29.60 27.15
C LEU A 156 20.91 -31.07 27.20
N SER A 157 21.50 -31.88 28.09
CA SER A 157 21.15 -33.30 28.23
C SER A 157 19.75 -33.56 28.81
N ARG A 158 19.12 -32.55 29.40
CA ARG A 158 17.75 -32.61 29.93
C ARG A 158 16.72 -31.98 28.97
N LEU A 159 17.17 -31.51 27.81
CA LEU A 159 16.28 -30.98 26.79
C LEU A 159 15.59 -32.14 26.07
N ASP A 160 14.39 -32.49 26.53
CA ASP A 160 13.55 -33.51 25.90
C ASP A 160 12.83 -32.92 24.69
N LEU A 161 13.55 -32.82 23.57
CA LEU A 161 13.04 -32.24 22.33
C LEU A 161 13.44 -33.10 21.12
N ASN A 162 12.43 -33.65 20.45
CA ASN A 162 12.62 -34.25 19.12
C ASN A 162 12.41 -33.19 18.03
N PHE A 163 13.51 -32.60 17.56
CA PHE A 163 13.47 -31.39 16.75
C PHE A 163 12.79 -31.58 15.38
N ASP A 164 13.07 -32.69 14.70
CA ASP A 164 12.49 -32.97 13.37
C ASP A 164 10.96 -33.09 13.45
N GLN A 165 10.46 -33.80 14.46
CA GLN A 165 9.04 -33.97 14.73
C GLN A 165 8.37 -32.66 15.16
N MET A 166 9.04 -31.84 15.98
CA MET A 166 8.54 -30.52 16.34
C MET A 166 8.34 -29.65 15.09
N VAL A 167 9.37 -29.53 14.24
CA VAL A 167 9.29 -28.72 13.02
C VAL A 167 8.24 -29.26 12.06
N GLN A 168 8.17 -30.58 11.88
CA GLN A 168 7.16 -31.19 11.01
C GLN A 168 5.75 -30.92 11.53
N SER A 169 5.50 -31.07 12.83
CA SER A 169 4.19 -30.79 13.43
C SER A 169 3.78 -29.31 13.29
N LEU A 170 4.73 -28.39 13.49
CA LEU A 170 4.53 -26.96 13.28
C LEU A 170 4.23 -26.63 11.82
N GLU A 171 4.99 -27.17 10.87
CA GLU A 171 4.72 -26.98 9.45
C GLU A 171 3.38 -27.58 9.02
N GLU A 172 3.01 -28.75 9.53
CA GLU A 172 1.71 -29.37 9.25
C GLU A 172 0.55 -28.54 9.82
N GLU A 173 0.72 -27.91 10.98
CA GLU A 173 -0.29 -27.01 11.56
C GLU A 173 -0.36 -25.67 10.82
N LEU A 174 0.79 -25.07 10.50
CA LEU A 174 0.89 -23.86 9.68
C LEU A 174 0.33 -24.09 8.27
N ALA A 175 0.62 -25.24 7.65
CA ALA A 175 0.13 -25.64 6.34
C ALA A 175 -1.37 -25.95 6.37
N ARG A 176 -1.90 -26.70 7.35
CA ARG A 176 -3.35 -26.92 7.48
C ARG A 176 -4.14 -25.62 7.61
N ARG A 177 -3.57 -24.62 8.27
CA ARG A 177 -4.17 -23.29 8.38
C ARG A 177 -3.94 -22.41 7.15
N GLY A 178 -2.86 -22.64 6.39
CA GLY A 178 -2.60 -22.03 5.09
C GLY A 178 -3.53 -22.57 4.00
N ASP A 179 -3.60 -23.89 3.85
CA ASP A 179 -4.39 -24.62 2.84
C ASP A 179 -5.89 -24.60 3.13
N GLY A 180 -6.31 -24.65 4.41
CA GLY A 180 -7.71 -24.46 4.81
C GLY A 180 -8.27 -23.07 4.49
N ARG A 181 -7.45 -22.15 3.97
CA ARG A 181 -7.80 -20.77 3.60
C ARG A 181 -7.59 -20.47 2.11
N GLU A 182 -7.17 -21.44 1.30
CA GLU A 182 -7.13 -21.34 -0.18
C GLU A 182 -8.49 -21.57 -0.85
N GLY A 183 -9.51 -22.05 -0.13
CA GLY A 183 -10.91 -21.85 -0.51
C GLY A 183 -11.44 -20.65 0.29
N THR A 184 -11.56 -19.46 -0.29
CA THR A 184 -12.80 -19.11 -0.98
C THR A 184 -12.66 -18.03 -2.07
N THR A 185 -11.53 -17.37 -2.26
CA THR A 185 -11.33 -16.46 -3.40
C THR A 185 -9.84 -16.36 -3.69
N GLY A 186 -9.39 -16.42 -4.95
CA GLY A 186 -7.98 -16.22 -5.33
C GLY A 186 -7.45 -14.79 -5.11
N ARG A 187 -7.89 -14.12 -4.05
CA ARG A 187 -7.57 -12.74 -3.67
C ARG A 187 -6.38 -12.70 -2.70
N GLU A 188 -5.47 -11.76 -2.90
CA GLU A 188 -4.33 -11.56 -2.00
C GLU A 188 -4.81 -11.11 -0.61
N ARG A 189 -4.27 -11.70 0.46
CA ARG A 189 -4.59 -11.32 1.85
C ARG A 189 -3.64 -10.21 2.31
N ALA A 190 -4.20 -9.19 2.97
CA ALA A 190 -3.48 -7.99 3.37
C ALA A 190 -3.75 -7.61 4.84
N ILE A 191 -2.73 -7.11 5.53
CA ILE A 191 -2.90 -6.38 6.79
C ILE A 191 -2.82 -4.89 6.50
N LEU A 192 -3.83 -4.15 6.96
CA LEU A 192 -3.89 -2.70 6.85
C LEU A 192 -3.20 -2.07 8.06
N VAL A 193 -2.35 -1.08 7.82
CA VAL A 193 -1.51 -0.43 8.83
C VAL A 193 -1.73 1.08 8.84
N GLY A 194 -2.32 1.58 9.92
CA GLY A 194 -2.51 3.00 10.18
C GLY A 194 -1.51 3.52 11.20
N VAL A 195 -0.72 4.53 10.83
CA VAL A 195 0.15 5.26 11.76
C VAL A 195 -0.17 6.73 11.64
N SER A 196 -0.79 7.31 12.67
CA SER A 196 -1.27 8.68 12.61
C SER A 196 -1.12 9.40 13.95
N PRO A 197 -0.80 10.71 13.93
CA PRO A 197 -0.90 11.59 15.09
C PRO A 197 -2.31 12.18 15.24
N ARG A 198 -3.23 11.92 14.30
CA ARG A 198 -4.62 12.43 14.32
C ARG A 198 -5.41 11.78 15.46
N SER A 199 -6.56 12.39 15.80
CA SER A 199 -7.49 11.81 16.76
C SER A 199 -7.84 10.37 16.40
N ARG A 200 -8.16 9.56 17.40
CA ARG A 200 -8.53 8.16 17.21
C ARG A 200 -9.66 7.98 16.17
N LEU A 201 -10.68 8.84 16.24
CA LEU A 201 -11.81 8.85 15.30
C LEU A 201 -11.33 9.06 13.86
N ALA A 202 -10.52 10.10 13.62
CA ALA A 202 -9.99 10.39 12.28
C ALA A 202 -9.05 9.29 11.74
N ALA A 203 -8.35 8.59 12.64
CA ALA A 203 -7.53 7.44 12.25
C ALA A 203 -8.40 6.23 11.88
N GLU A 204 -9.44 5.93 12.66
CA GLU A 204 -10.42 4.87 12.37
C GLU A 204 -11.14 5.12 11.04
N ASP A 205 -11.50 6.38 10.77
CA ASP A 205 -12.15 6.82 9.52
C ASP A 205 -11.27 6.60 8.29
N SER A 206 -9.98 6.98 8.37
CA SER A 206 -9.01 6.78 7.29
C SER A 206 -8.79 5.29 7.01
N MET A 207 -8.77 4.47 8.07
CA MET A 207 -8.61 3.02 7.96
C MET A 207 -9.86 2.33 7.39
N ALA A 208 -11.06 2.83 7.68
CA ALA A 208 -12.29 2.34 7.07
C ALA A 208 -12.27 2.59 5.54
N GLU A 209 -11.86 3.78 5.13
CA GLU A 209 -11.68 4.11 3.71
C GLU A 209 -10.56 3.27 3.05
N LEU A 210 -9.45 3.03 3.75
CA LEU A 210 -8.40 2.14 3.26
C LEU A 210 -8.89 0.70 3.08
N ALA A 211 -9.80 0.23 3.96
CA ALA A 211 -10.40 -1.09 3.84
C ALA A 211 -11.31 -1.18 2.61
N GLU A 212 -12.12 -0.15 2.34
CA GLU A 212 -12.93 -0.05 1.12
C GLU A 212 -12.05 -0.01 -0.15
N LEU A 213 -10.91 0.68 -0.11
CA LEU A 213 -9.91 0.68 -1.19
C LEU A 213 -9.33 -0.72 -1.43
N ALA A 214 -8.97 -1.41 -0.35
CA ALA A 214 -8.40 -2.74 -0.41
C ALA A 214 -9.39 -3.75 -1.01
N ASP A 215 -10.65 -3.75 -0.56
CA ASP A 215 -11.68 -4.62 -1.14
C ASP A 215 -11.97 -4.27 -2.61
N SER A 216 -12.03 -2.97 -2.94
CA SER A 216 -12.22 -2.50 -4.32
C SER A 216 -11.09 -2.94 -5.27
N ALA A 217 -9.86 -3.09 -4.75
CA ALA A 217 -8.68 -3.60 -5.45
C ALA A 217 -8.59 -5.13 -5.50
N GLY A 218 -9.56 -5.84 -4.89
CA GLY A 218 -9.59 -7.29 -4.83
C GLY A 218 -8.71 -7.90 -3.75
N LEU A 219 -8.36 -7.15 -2.70
CA LEU A 219 -7.62 -7.65 -1.55
C LEU A 219 -8.59 -8.15 -0.47
N THR A 220 -8.18 -9.18 0.27
CA THR A 220 -8.88 -9.65 1.47
C THR A 220 -8.22 -9.07 2.70
N VAL A 221 -8.91 -8.21 3.44
CA VAL A 221 -8.40 -7.61 4.68
C VAL A 221 -8.36 -8.67 5.78
N ALA A 222 -7.17 -9.09 6.18
CA ALA A 222 -6.96 -10.10 7.20
C ALA A 222 -6.95 -9.50 8.62
N ALA A 223 -6.42 -8.28 8.76
CA ALA A 223 -6.43 -7.51 10.00
C ALA A 223 -6.20 -6.02 9.73
N THR A 224 -6.61 -5.19 10.69
CA THR A 224 -6.35 -3.75 10.70
C THR A 224 -5.59 -3.40 11.97
N VAL A 225 -4.45 -2.74 11.82
CA VAL A 225 -3.58 -2.34 12.93
C VAL A 225 -3.38 -0.85 12.92
N VAL A 226 -3.81 -0.19 14.01
CA VAL A 226 -3.65 1.25 14.19
C VAL A 226 -2.67 1.52 15.33
N GLN A 227 -1.68 2.35 15.06
CA GLN A 227 -0.77 2.87 16.07
C GLN A 227 -0.88 4.38 16.13
N HIS A 228 -1.30 4.89 17.28
CA HIS A 228 -1.30 6.32 17.55
C HIS A 228 0.11 6.78 17.94
N ARG A 229 0.69 7.70 17.17
CA ARG A 229 2.07 8.16 17.40
C ARG A 229 2.23 9.61 16.96
N GLN A 230 2.68 10.49 17.88
CA GLN A 230 2.87 11.91 17.57
C GLN A 230 3.97 12.18 16.53
N ARG A 231 5.07 11.41 16.59
CA ARG A 231 6.16 11.48 15.61
C ARG A 231 6.46 10.10 15.06
N ALA A 232 6.20 9.90 13.78
CA ALA A 232 6.54 8.68 13.08
C ALA A 232 8.06 8.44 13.09
N ASP A 233 8.45 7.18 13.16
CA ASP A 233 9.85 6.77 13.04
C ASP A 233 10.34 7.03 11.60
N SER A 234 11.48 7.71 11.46
CA SER A 234 12.03 8.09 10.15
C SER A 234 12.46 6.89 9.31
N ARG A 235 12.73 5.74 9.95
CA ARG A 235 13.20 4.51 9.31
C ARG A 235 12.08 3.50 9.09
N PHE A 236 11.21 3.26 10.08
CA PHE A 236 10.21 2.19 10.03
C PHE A 236 8.76 2.66 10.13
N LEU A 237 8.51 3.98 10.21
CA LEU A 237 7.19 4.60 10.48
C LEU A 237 6.64 4.28 11.88
N MET A 238 6.51 3.00 12.24
CA MET A 238 5.98 2.50 13.51
C MET A 238 7.04 2.05 14.54
N GLY A 239 8.29 1.93 14.09
CA GLY A 239 9.42 1.41 14.87
C GLY A 239 9.66 -0.10 14.68
N LYS A 240 10.91 -0.54 14.92
CA LYS A 240 11.36 -1.94 14.67
C LYS A 240 10.52 -2.99 15.41
N GLY A 241 10.26 -2.78 16.71
CA GLY A 241 9.53 -3.76 17.53
C GLY A 241 8.09 -3.98 17.07
N ARG A 242 7.35 -2.89 16.81
CA ARG A 242 5.96 -2.98 16.34
C ARG A 242 5.87 -3.55 14.92
N LEU A 243 6.87 -3.29 14.08
CA LEU A 243 6.97 -3.92 12.77
C LEU A 243 7.23 -5.43 12.88
N ALA A 244 8.04 -5.88 13.85
CA ALA A 244 8.24 -7.31 14.10
C ALA A 244 6.94 -8.00 14.50
N GLU A 245 6.19 -7.40 15.42
CA GLU A 245 4.87 -7.89 15.84
C GLU A 245 3.91 -8.01 14.65
N LEU A 246 3.91 -7.03 13.74
CA LEU A 246 3.13 -7.09 12.50
C LEU A 246 3.54 -8.25 11.58
N VAL A 247 4.84 -8.48 11.40
CA VAL A 247 5.32 -9.58 10.54
C VAL A 247 4.87 -10.92 11.11
N ILE A 248 4.95 -11.08 12.42
CA ILE A 248 4.46 -12.28 13.11
C ILE A 248 2.95 -12.45 12.88
N GLN A 249 2.18 -11.38 13.08
CA GLN A 249 0.74 -11.40 12.84
C GLN A 249 0.39 -11.75 11.39
N ALA A 250 1.15 -11.23 10.43
CA ALA A 250 0.98 -11.55 9.01
C ALA A 250 1.19 -13.04 8.73
N LEU A 251 2.20 -13.67 9.34
CA LEU A 251 2.43 -15.10 9.20
C LEU A 251 1.27 -15.94 9.74
N GLN A 252 0.74 -15.60 10.90
CA GLN A 252 -0.40 -16.32 11.51
C GLN A 252 -1.69 -16.20 10.71
N LEU A 253 -1.90 -15.01 10.13
CA LEU A 253 -3.07 -14.71 9.32
C LEU A 253 -2.92 -15.15 7.86
N GLY A 254 -1.77 -15.69 7.47
CA GLY A 254 -1.45 -16.05 6.09
C GLY A 254 -1.53 -14.85 5.14
N SER A 255 -1.07 -13.68 5.59
CA SER A 255 -1.05 -12.44 4.83
C SER A 255 0.33 -12.23 4.21
N ASP A 256 0.38 -12.05 2.89
CA ASP A 256 1.62 -11.83 2.14
C ASP A 256 1.87 -10.33 1.87
N LEU A 257 0.91 -9.46 2.22
CA LEU A 257 0.89 -8.03 1.89
C LEU A 257 0.66 -7.17 3.14
N LEU A 258 1.45 -6.10 3.28
CA LEU A 258 1.22 -5.00 4.20
C LEU A 258 0.82 -3.75 3.40
N VAL A 259 -0.30 -3.13 3.78
CA VAL A 259 -0.81 -1.91 3.16
C VAL A 259 -0.80 -0.78 4.18
N PHE A 260 0.04 0.23 3.95
CA PHE A 260 0.15 1.39 4.82
C PHE A 260 -0.78 2.52 4.37
N ASP A 261 -1.56 3.08 5.29
CA ASP A 261 -2.45 4.23 5.00
C ASP A 261 -1.65 5.49 4.64
N ALA A 262 -0.52 5.70 5.28
CA ALA A 262 0.37 6.84 5.01
C ALA A 262 1.28 6.59 3.80
N GLU A 263 1.56 7.63 3.02
CA GLU A 263 2.58 7.58 1.96
C GLU A 263 3.96 7.33 2.57
N LEU A 264 4.58 6.19 2.21
CA LEU A 264 5.89 5.82 2.74
C LEU A 264 6.99 6.56 1.99
N THR A 265 8.00 7.08 2.69
CA THR A 265 9.18 7.63 2.02
C THR A 265 10.02 6.51 1.36
N PRO A 266 10.85 6.82 0.35
CA PRO A 266 11.76 5.83 -0.23
C PRO A 266 12.67 5.13 0.79
N ALA A 267 13.10 5.84 1.84
CA ALA A 267 13.94 5.28 2.90
C ALA A 267 13.16 4.30 3.81
N GLN A 268 11.89 4.61 4.10
CA GLN A 268 11.01 3.73 4.86
C GLN A 268 10.68 2.47 4.09
N VAL A 269 10.28 2.58 2.81
CA VAL A 269 10.01 1.39 1.98
C VAL A 269 11.19 0.44 1.96
N ARG A 270 12.41 0.96 1.80
CA ARG A 270 13.62 0.13 1.85
C ARG A 270 13.81 -0.52 3.20
N SER A 271 13.79 0.26 4.27
CA SER A 271 14.03 -0.27 5.61
C SER A 271 13.02 -1.35 5.99
N ILE A 272 11.75 -1.18 5.61
CA ILE A 272 10.71 -2.18 5.85
C ILE A 272 10.92 -3.41 4.94
N THR A 273 11.21 -3.22 3.65
CA THR A 273 11.46 -4.34 2.71
C THR A 273 12.74 -5.12 3.01
N ASP A 274 13.73 -4.48 3.62
CA ASP A 274 14.96 -5.13 4.10
C ASP A 274 14.69 -5.91 5.41
N PHE A 275 13.65 -5.53 6.15
CA PHE A 275 13.27 -6.13 7.42
C PHE A 275 12.30 -7.31 7.26
N THR A 276 11.41 -7.27 6.26
CA THR A 276 10.41 -8.32 6.02
C THR A 276 10.39 -8.83 4.58
N GLU A 277 10.09 -10.11 4.41
CA GLU A 277 9.88 -10.74 3.09
C GLU A 277 8.47 -10.45 2.51
N LEU A 278 7.58 -9.84 3.30
CA LEU A 278 6.23 -9.45 2.87
C LEU A 278 6.29 -8.36 1.79
N ARG A 279 5.32 -8.37 0.86
CA ARG A 279 5.11 -7.22 -0.02
C ARG A 279 4.62 -6.04 0.81
N VAL A 280 5.16 -4.86 0.52
CA VAL A 280 4.79 -3.62 1.19
C VAL A 280 4.34 -2.62 0.14
N ILE A 281 3.12 -2.12 0.30
CA ILE A 281 2.57 -1.02 -0.50
C ILE A 281 2.02 0.04 0.43
N ASP A 282 1.94 1.28 -0.05
CA ASP A 282 1.21 2.35 0.62
C ASP A 282 -0.10 2.66 -0.10
N ARG A 283 -0.90 3.56 0.49
CA ARG A 283 -2.17 4.03 -0.05
C ARG A 283 -2.05 4.57 -1.48
N THR A 284 -0.97 5.28 -1.80
CA THR A 284 -0.71 5.80 -3.15
C THR A 284 -0.57 4.68 -4.16
N GLN A 285 0.24 3.67 -3.85
CA GLN A 285 0.42 2.51 -4.72
C GLN A 285 -0.88 1.70 -4.87
N LEU A 286 -1.64 1.51 -3.78
CA LEU A 286 -2.93 0.82 -3.83
C LEU A 286 -3.92 1.51 -4.77
N ILE A 287 -4.03 2.84 -4.68
CA ILE A 287 -4.91 3.63 -5.56
C ILE A 287 -4.43 3.53 -7.02
N LEU A 288 -3.13 3.62 -7.27
CA LEU A 288 -2.57 3.46 -8.62
C LEU A 288 -2.88 2.08 -9.22
N ASP A 289 -2.79 1.03 -8.42
CA ASP A 289 -3.09 -0.34 -8.87
C ASP A 289 -4.58 -0.52 -9.14
N LEU A 290 -5.44 0.06 -8.30
CA LEU A 290 -6.89 0.10 -8.54
C LEU A 290 -7.21 0.85 -9.84
N PHE A 291 -6.56 1.99 -10.10
CA PHE A 291 -6.72 2.71 -11.35
C PHE A 291 -6.22 1.94 -12.57
N ALA A 292 -5.12 1.19 -12.44
CA ALA A 292 -4.60 0.38 -13.53
C ALA A 292 -5.61 -0.72 -13.93
N GLN A 293 -6.34 -1.27 -12.96
CA GLN A 293 -7.42 -2.23 -13.21
C GLN A 293 -8.65 -1.59 -13.88
N ARG A 294 -8.93 -0.30 -13.62
CA ARG A 294 -10.12 0.41 -14.09
C ARG A 294 -9.92 1.17 -15.41
N ALA A 295 -8.69 1.51 -15.76
CA ALA A 295 -8.36 2.27 -16.98
C ALA A 295 -8.66 1.45 -18.25
N ARG A 296 -9.70 1.83 -19.00
CA ARG A 296 -10.07 1.17 -20.26
C ARG A 296 -9.62 1.96 -21.47
N SER A 297 -9.75 3.29 -21.42
CA SER A 297 -9.36 4.18 -22.50
C SER A 297 -7.84 4.21 -22.69
N ARG A 298 -7.41 4.59 -23.91
CA ARG A 298 -5.98 4.79 -24.20
C ARG A 298 -5.38 5.91 -23.34
N GLU A 299 -6.14 6.98 -23.13
CA GLU A 299 -5.72 8.13 -22.32
C GLU A 299 -5.52 7.73 -20.85
N GLY A 300 -6.53 7.10 -20.25
CA GLY A 300 -6.50 6.64 -18.86
C GLY A 300 -5.34 5.66 -18.62
N LYS A 301 -5.10 4.72 -19.55
CA LYS A 301 -3.96 3.79 -19.46
C LYS A 301 -2.61 4.52 -19.46
N LEU A 302 -2.43 5.49 -20.36
CA LEU A 302 -1.21 6.29 -20.43
C LEU A 302 -0.99 7.12 -19.16
N GLN A 303 -2.04 7.71 -18.60
CA GLN A 303 -1.95 8.53 -17.39
C GLN A 303 -1.63 7.69 -16.15
N VAL A 304 -2.30 6.55 -15.97
CA VAL A 304 -2.03 5.65 -14.85
C VAL A 304 -0.61 5.12 -14.92
N GLU A 305 -0.16 4.70 -16.10
CA GLU A 305 1.20 4.22 -16.30
C GLU A 305 2.23 5.33 -16.02
N MET A 306 1.96 6.56 -16.50
CA MET A 306 2.80 7.72 -16.21
C MET A 306 2.88 7.99 -14.70
N ALA A 307 1.76 7.91 -13.99
CA ALA A 307 1.69 8.09 -12.55
C ALA A 307 2.49 7.02 -11.80
N GLN A 308 2.35 5.75 -12.18
CA GLN A 308 3.14 4.64 -11.65
C GLN A 308 4.64 4.89 -11.86
N VAL A 309 5.07 5.24 -13.06
CA VAL A 309 6.50 5.52 -13.34
C VAL A 309 7.01 6.70 -12.51
N LYS A 310 6.26 7.80 -12.39
CA LYS A 310 6.62 8.95 -11.53
C LYS A 310 6.76 8.55 -10.07
N TYR A 311 5.89 7.68 -9.57
CA TYR A 311 5.93 7.17 -8.19
C TYR A 311 7.10 6.20 -7.95
N LEU A 312 7.42 5.34 -8.92
CA LEU A 312 8.51 4.34 -8.85
C LEU A 312 9.91 4.96 -8.95
N LEU A 313 10.11 5.96 -9.81
CA LEU A 313 11.41 6.59 -10.08
C LEU A 313 12.21 7.02 -8.82
N PRO A 314 11.65 7.78 -7.86
CA PRO A 314 12.38 8.18 -6.66
C PRO A 314 12.68 7.00 -5.72
N ARG A 315 11.94 5.89 -5.82
CA ARG A 315 12.05 4.71 -4.95
C ARG A 315 13.12 3.72 -5.40
N LEU A 316 13.58 3.80 -6.65
CA LEU A 316 14.65 2.94 -7.19
C LEU A 316 16.05 3.31 -6.70
N ARG A 317 16.29 4.59 -6.38
CA ARG A 317 17.60 5.16 -5.97
C ARG A 317 18.24 4.54 -4.73
N GLY A 318 17.54 3.71 -3.97
CA GLY A 318 18.13 3.10 -2.77
C GLY A 318 18.25 1.59 -2.80
N ARG A 319 17.95 0.94 -3.94
CA ARG A 319 18.34 -0.47 -4.14
C ARG A 319 19.85 -0.63 -4.42
N ASP A 320 20.58 0.48 -4.55
CA ASP A 320 22.00 0.56 -4.90
C ASP A 320 22.93 -0.11 -3.87
N ASP A 321 22.61 -0.05 -2.57
CA ASP A 321 23.58 -0.41 -1.53
C ASP A 321 23.83 -1.92 -1.35
N ALA A 322 22.86 -2.78 -1.65
CA ALA A 322 23.00 -4.24 -1.48
C ALA A 322 23.65 -4.92 -2.69
N LEU A 323 23.35 -4.45 -3.91
CA LEU A 323 23.92 -4.96 -5.16
C LEU A 323 25.34 -4.45 -5.39
N SER A 324 25.63 -3.18 -5.06
CA SER A 324 26.97 -2.58 -5.20
C SER A 324 28.01 -3.26 -4.30
N ARG A 325 27.61 -3.72 -3.11
CA ARG A 325 28.50 -4.42 -2.16
C ARG A 325 28.82 -5.86 -2.56
N LEU A 326 27.88 -6.57 -3.18
CA LEU A 326 28.09 -7.94 -3.69
C LEU A 326 28.97 -7.97 -4.95
N THR A 327 29.02 -6.88 -5.71
CA THR A 327 29.93 -6.72 -6.87
C THR A 327 31.32 -6.19 -6.53
N GLY A 328 31.72 -6.21 -5.26
CA GLY A 328 33.13 -6.19 -4.86
C GLY A 328 33.80 -4.81 -4.87
N GLY A 329 34.33 -4.42 -3.70
CA GLY A 329 35.24 -3.29 -3.49
C GLY A 329 36.63 -3.47 -4.12
N ILE A 330 36.72 -4.05 -5.32
CA ILE A 330 37.96 -4.16 -6.09
C ILE A 330 37.65 -3.84 -7.55
N GLY A 331 38.03 -2.63 -7.98
CA GLY A 331 38.53 -2.44 -9.35
C GLY A 331 37.53 -2.34 -10.50
N GLY A 332 36.28 -1.91 -10.28
CA GLY A 332 35.39 -1.46 -11.37
C GLY A 332 35.76 -0.08 -11.93
N ARG A 333 37.04 0.17 -12.26
CA ARG A 333 37.44 1.35 -13.04
C ARG A 333 37.18 1.06 -14.52
N GLY A 334 35.91 1.14 -14.91
CA GLY A 334 35.44 1.09 -16.30
C GLY A 334 34.10 1.82 -16.42
N PRO A 335 33.79 2.47 -17.56
CA PRO A 335 32.62 3.32 -17.74
C PRO A 335 31.32 2.52 -17.96
N GLY A 336 31.10 1.46 -17.17
CA GLY A 336 29.89 0.64 -17.24
C GLY A 336 28.82 1.19 -16.30
N GLU A 337 27.70 1.67 -16.86
CA GLU A 337 26.52 2.06 -16.08
C GLU A 337 26.03 0.90 -15.19
N THR A 338 25.65 1.21 -13.95
CA THR A 338 25.09 0.18 -13.05
C THR A 338 23.73 -0.31 -13.56
N LYS A 339 23.34 -1.55 -13.25
CA LYS A 339 22.03 -2.10 -13.67
C LYS A 339 20.86 -1.21 -13.24
N LEU A 340 20.96 -0.57 -12.07
CA LEU A 340 19.95 0.34 -11.53
C LEU A 340 19.92 1.69 -12.26
N GLU A 341 21.07 2.18 -12.69
CA GLU A 341 21.18 3.36 -13.54
C GLU A 341 20.58 3.10 -14.94
N ILE A 342 20.82 1.92 -15.51
CA ILE A 342 20.19 1.47 -16.76
C ILE A 342 18.67 1.39 -16.58
N ASP A 343 18.17 0.77 -15.52
CA ASP A 343 16.74 0.64 -15.25
C ASP A 343 16.08 2.02 -15.02
N ARG A 344 16.78 2.93 -14.34
CA ARG A 344 16.32 4.31 -14.18
C ARG A 344 16.27 5.05 -15.51
N ARG A 345 17.32 4.96 -16.34
CA ARG A 345 17.34 5.60 -17.66
C ARG A 345 16.19 5.08 -18.52
N ARG A 346 15.95 3.76 -18.52
CA ARG A 346 14.81 3.15 -19.22
C ARG A 346 13.47 3.69 -18.75
N LEU A 347 13.27 3.87 -17.43
CA LEU A 347 12.04 4.45 -16.91
C LEU A 347 11.89 5.94 -17.24
N GLN A 348 12.98 6.71 -17.25
CA GLN A 348 12.95 8.10 -17.70
C GLN A 348 12.64 8.22 -19.19
N GLU A 349 13.26 7.39 -20.03
CA GLU A 349 12.93 7.31 -21.46
C GLU A 349 11.46 6.91 -21.68
N ARG A 350 10.95 5.95 -20.89
CA ARG A 350 9.54 5.54 -20.91
C ARG A 350 8.64 6.69 -20.50
N LEU A 351 8.98 7.43 -19.45
CA LEU A 351 8.24 8.62 -19.02
C LEU A 351 8.19 9.67 -20.14
N HIS A 352 9.29 9.91 -20.84
CA HIS A 352 9.33 10.84 -21.98
C HIS A 352 8.50 10.36 -23.18
N ARG A 353 8.37 9.05 -23.40
CA ARG A 353 7.47 8.50 -24.44
C ARG A 353 6.00 8.66 -24.03
N LEU A 354 5.66 8.25 -22.81
CA LEU A 354 4.30 8.37 -22.25
C LEU A 354 3.82 9.82 -22.27
N SER A 355 4.68 10.76 -21.86
CA SER A 355 4.38 12.19 -21.89
C SER A 355 4.09 12.68 -23.31
N ARG A 356 4.91 12.31 -24.30
CA ARG A 356 4.67 12.68 -25.71
C ARG A 356 3.39 12.07 -26.28
N ASP A 357 3.08 10.83 -25.93
CA ASP A 357 1.87 10.17 -26.40
C ASP A 357 0.61 10.74 -25.74
N LEU A 358 0.69 11.15 -24.47
CA LEU A 358 -0.40 11.86 -23.80
C LEU A 358 -0.68 13.22 -24.44
N GLU A 359 0.36 13.98 -24.82
CA GLU A 359 0.19 15.25 -25.54
C GLU A 359 -0.50 15.09 -26.90
N LYS A 360 -0.23 14.00 -27.63
CA LYS A 360 -0.96 13.70 -28.88
C LYS A 360 -2.44 13.44 -28.63
N VAL A 361 -2.76 12.65 -27.60
CA VAL A 361 -4.16 12.35 -27.23
C VAL A 361 -4.89 13.63 -26.80
N ARG A 362 -4.22 14.52 -26.05
CA ARG A 362 -4.75 15.85 -25.71
C ARG A 362 -5.03 16.71 -26.95
N ALA A 363 -4.12 16.71 -27.93
CA ALA A 363 -4.32 17.45 -29.17
C ALA A 363 -5.53 16.92 -29.97
N GLU A 364 -5.67 15.60 -30.10
CA GLU A 364 -6.84 14.97 -30.73
C GLU A 364 -8.15 15.34 -30.01
N ARG A 365 -8.13 15.38 -28.68
CA ARG A 365 -9.27 15.79 -27.85
C ARG A 365 -9.64 17.26 -28.07
N LYS A 366 -8.66 18.15 -28.16
CA LYS A 366 -8.88 19.58 -28.43
C LYS A 366 -9.56 19.80 -29.79
N VAL A 367 -9.18 19.06 -30.83
CA VAL A 367 -9.83 19.13 -32.14
C VAL A 367 -11.29 18.67 -32.06
N ARG A 368 -11.57 17.56 -31.36
CA ARG A 368 -12.95 17.11 -31.10
C ARG A 368 -13.76 18.16 -30.32
N ARG A 369 -13.12 18.85 -29.37
CA ARG A 369 -13.72 19.92 -28.57
C ARG A 369 -14.14 21.12 -29.42
N GLU A 370 -13.28 21.57 -30.34
CA GLU A 370 -13.59 22.67 -31.26
C GLU A 370 -14.76 22.33 -32.19
N GLY A 371 -14.95 21.05 -32.53
CA GLY A 371 -16.14 20.57 -33.23
C GLY A 371 -17.43 20.68 -32.39
N ARG A 372 -17.37 20.37 -31.08
CA ARG A 372 -18.54 20.44 -30.17
C ARG A 372 -18.97 21.88 -29.85
N LYS A 373 -18.01 22.81 -29.72
CA LYS A 373 -18.30 24.24 -29.52
C LYS A 373 -19.21 24.83 -30.61
N ARG A 374 -19.22 24.26 -31.82
CA ARG A 374 -20.12 24.69 -32.91
C ARG A 374 -21.60 24.40 -32.66
N HIS A 375 -21.94 23.49 -31.73
CA HIS A 375 -23.32 23.12 -31.43
C HIS A 375 -23.91 23.81 -30.17
N GLN A 376 -23.13 24.64 -29.46
CA GLN A 376 -23.57 25.45 -28.29
C GLN A 376 -24.34 24.70 -27.17
N LEU A 377 -24.17 23.38 -27.04
CA LEU A 377 -24.86 22.61 -25.99
C LEU A 377 -24.18 22.82 -24.63
N PRO A 378 -24.92 23.18 -23.57
CA PRO A 378 -24.39 23.27 -22.22
C PRO A 378 -23.84 21.94 -21.71
N ILE A 379 -22.72 21.98 -20.98
CA ILE A 379 -22.03 20.82 -20.42
C ILE A 379 -22.22 20.79 -18.90
N LEU A 380 -22.84 19.72 -18.40
CA LEU A 380 -23.03 19.45 -16.98
C LEU A 380 -22.11 18.31 -16.54
N SER A 381 -21.30 18.52 -15.51
CA SER A 381 -20.38 17.49 -15.02
C SER A 381 -20.71 17.05 -13.61
N LEU A 382 -20.92 15.75 -13.44
CA LEU A 382 -21.13 15.12 -12.13
C LEU A 382 -19.80 15.04 -11.40
N ILE A 383 -19.71 15.63 -10.21
CA ILE A 383 -18.56 15.57 -9.32
C ILE A 383 -18.98 15.10 -7.93
N GLY A 384 -18.02 14.65 -7.13
CA GLY A 384 -18.31 14.17 -5.78
C GLY A 384 -17.43 13.01 -5.36
N TYR A 385 -17.54 12.66 -4.10
CA TYR A 385 -16.76 11.60 -3.50
C TYR A 385 -17.00 10.25 -4.18
N THR A 386 -16.03 9.34 -4.09
CA THR A 386 -16.22 7.95 -4.47
C THR A 386 -17.41 7.35 -3.70
N ASN A 387 -18.19 6.49 -4.37
CA ASN A 387 -19.44 5.93 -3.84
C ASN A 387 -20.58 6.92 -3.48
N ALA A 388 -20.48 8.20 -3.88
CA ALA A 388 -21.60 9.15 -3.70
C ALA A 388 -22.84 8.85 -4.58
N GLY A 389 -22.72 7.90 -5.52
CA GLY A 389 -23.78 7.56 -6.47
C GLY A 389 -23.80 8.40 -7.75
N LYS A 390 -22.65 8.98 -8.16
CA LYS A 390 -22.52 9.73 -9.43
C LYS A 390 -22.92 8.90 -10.64
N SER A 391 -22.36 7.70 -10.80
CA SER A 391 -22.64 6.82 -11.93
C SER A 391 -24.07 6.27 -11.90
N THR A 392 -24.62 6.05 -10.69
CA THR A 392 -26.03 5.70 -10.51
C THR A 392 -26.94 6.83 -11.00
N LEU A 393 -26.68 8.07 -10.58
CA LEU A 393 -27.43 9.25 -11.04
C LEU A 393 -27.27 9.46 -12.55
N PHE A 394 -26.07 9.27 -13.09
CA PHE A 394 -25.81 9.35 -14.53
C PHE A 394 -26.69 8.37 -15.30
N ASN A 395 -26.76 7.11 -14.87
CA ASN A 395 -27.59 6.09 -15.49
C ASN A 395 -29.07 6.40 -15.38
N ALA A 396 -29.53 6.85 -14.21
CA ALA A 396 -30.93 7.20 -13.99
C ALA A 396 -31.37 8.36 -14.90
N LEU A 397 -30.52 9.38 -15.06
CA LEU A 397 -30.81 10.52 -15.95
C LEU A 397 -30.72 10.16 -17.44
N THR A 398 -29.80 9.28 -17.84
CA THR A 398 -29.51 9.02 -19.27
C THR A 398 -30.10 7.71 -19.80
N HIS A 399 -30.71 6.90 -18.94
CA HIS A 399 -31.07 5.50 -19.20
C HIS A 399 -29.90 4.67 -19.78
N ALA A 400 -28.66 5.05 -19.46
CA ALA A 400 -27.48 4.34 -19.90
C ALA A 400 -27.18 3.12 -19.00
N ALA A 401 -26.52 2.12 -19.58
CA ALA A 401 -25.99 0.97 -18.84
C ALA A 401 -24.49 1.18 -18.49
N VAL A 402 -24.13 2.28 -17.84
CA VAL A 402 -22.78 2.44 -17.28
C VAL A 402 -22.67 1.56 -16.03
N LEU A 403 -21.52 0.93 -15.80
CA LEU A 403 -21.28 0.12 -14.61
C LEU A 403 -21.33 1.00 -13.35
N ALA A 404 -22.41 0.88 -12.57
CA ALA A 404 -22.53 1.41 -11.22
C ALA A 404 -22.38 0.24 -10.24
N GLU A 405 -21.20 0.12 -9.62
CA GLU A 405 -20.91 -0.86 -8.57
C GLU A 405 -20.64 -0.12 -7.26
N ASP A 406 -20.98 -0.74 -6.13
CA ASP A 406 -20.61 -0.27 -4.78
C ASP A 406 -19.11 -0.53 -4.52
N ARG A 407 -18.26 0.14 -5.29
CA ARG A 407 -16.79 0.04 -5.26
C ARG A 407 -16.16 1.40 -5.50
N LEU A 408 -15.01 1.65 -4.87
CA LEU A 408 -14.27 2.89 -5.07
C LEU A 408 -13.71 2.96 -6.50
N PHE A 409 -13.75 4.17 -7.07
CA PHE A 409 -13.31 4.46 -8.44
C PHE A 409 -13.94 3.57 -9.52
N ALA A 410 -15.23 3.23 -9.38
CA ALA A 410 -16.00 2.52 -10.41
C ALA A 410 -15.90 3.19 -11.80
N THR A 411 -15.85 4.53 -11.83
CA THR A 411 -15.59 5.33 -13.02
C THR A 411 -14.21 6.00 -12.92
N LEU A 412 -13.34 5.72 -13.90
CA LEU A 412 -12.06 6.42 -14.10
C LEU A 412 -12.07 7.24 -15.40
N ASP A 413 -12.51 6.61 -16.49
CA ASP A 413 -12.64 7.27 -17.78
C ASP A 413 -13.96 8.07 -17.82
N PRO A 414 -13.93 9.37 -18.13
CA PRO A 414 -15.14 10.19 -18.14
C PRO A 414 -16.10 9.70 -19.23
N THR A 415 -17.40 9.70 -18.93
CA THR A 415 -18.44 9.24 -19.85
C THR A 415 -19.44 10.35 -20.09
N SER A 416 -19.56 10.79 -21.35
CA SER A 416 -20.52 11.82 -21.75
C SER A 416 -21.70 11.26 -22.56
N ARG A 417 -22.90 11.77 -22.29
CA ARG A 417 -24.14 11.48 -23.02
C ARG A 417 -24.95 12.75 -23.24
N ARG A 418 -25.79 12.76 -24.28
CA ARG A 418 -26.79 13.79 -24.45
C ARG A 418 -27.98 13.48 -23.57
N LEU A 419 -28.46 14.48 -22.86
CA LEU A 419 -29.67 14.46 -22.04
C LEU A 419 -30.63 15.49 -22.62
N ARG A 420 -31.90 15.12 -22.79
CA ARG A 420 -32.95 16.00 -23.28
C ARG A 420 -33.92 16.32 -22.15
N PHE A 421 -34.06 17.60 -21.83
CA PHE A 421 -35.03 18.06 -20.84
C PHE A 421 -36.46 18.12 -21.42
N PRO A 422 -37.50 18.13 -20.56
CA PRO A 422 -38.90 18.19 -21.01
C PRO A 422 -39.23 19.38 -21.91
N ARG A 423 -38.60 20.56 -21.76
CA ARG A 423 -38.80 21.73 -22.64
C ARG A 423 -37.96 21.69 -23.92
N GLU A 424 -37.67 20.50 -24.43
CA GLU A 424 -36.89 20.23 -25.65
C GLU A 424 -35.44 20.77 -25.68
N ARG A 425 -34.86 21.14 -24.54
CA ARG A 425 -33.45 21.56 -24.47
C ARG A 425 -32.52 20.36 -24.36
N GLU A 426 -31.45 20.36 -25.15
CA GLU A 426 -30.39 19.35 -25.09
C GLU A 426 -29.21 19.86 -24.25
N VAL A 427 -28.68 19.00 -23.38
CA VAL A 427 -27.43 19.22 -22.66
C VAL A 427 -26.52 17.99 -22.76
N ILE A 428 -25.24 18.18 -22.50
CA ILE A 428 -24.29 17.09 -22.37
C ILE A 428 -24.07 16.85 -20.88
N ILE A 429 -24.35 15.65 -20.39
CA ILE A 429 -23.99 15.25 -19.04
C ILE A 429 -22.76 14.35 -19.08
N THR A 430 -21.81 14.58 -18.17
CA THR A 430 -20.56 13.82 -18.05
C THR A 430 -20.40 13.25 -16.64
N ASP A 431 -20.22 11.93 -16.52
CA ASP A 431 -19.75 11.27 -15.29
C ASP A 431 -18.23 11.37 -15.19
N THR A 432 -17.72 11.75 -14.03
CA THR A 432 -16.27 11.98 -13.79
C THR A 432 -15.72 11.08 -12.70
N VAL A 433 -14.38 11.03 -12.59
CA VAL A 433 -13.71 10.25 -11.55
C VAL A 433 -14.11 10.73 -10.16
N GLY A 434 -14.39 9.79 -9.26
CA GLY A 434 -14.71 10.13 -7.87
C GLY A 434 -13.50 10.63 -7.09
N PHE A 435 -13.75 11.53 -6.14
CA PHE A 435 -12.73 12.01 -5.23
C PHE A 435 -12.55 11.10 -4.01
N ILE A 436 -11.38 11.21 -3.38
CA ILE A 436 -11.02 10.48 -2.16
C ILE A 436 -10.29 11.44 -1.20
N GLN A 437 -10.26 11.13 0.09
CA GLN A 437 -9.49 11.92 1.05
C GLN A 437 -7.99 11.75 0.81
N ASP A 438 -7.24 12.83 1.06
CA ASP A 438 -5.78 12.87 1.01
C ASP A 438 -5.17 12.32 -0.29
N LEU A 439 -5.75 12.70 -1.45
CA LEU A 439 -5.19 12.33 -2.75
C LEU A 439 -3.74 12.84 -2.87
N PRO A 440 -2.74 11.97 -3.07
CA PRO A 440 -1.34 12.38 -3.16
C PRO A 440 -1.12 13.39 -4.30
N LYS A 441 -0.27 14.39 -4.09
CA LYS A 441 -0.01 15.45 -5.10
C LYS A 441 0.44 14.90 -6.45
N ASN A 442 1.32 13.90 -6.43
CA ASN A 442 1.81 13.24 -7.65
C ASN A 442 0.69 12.56 -8.44
N LEU A 443 -0.32 12.07 -7.71
CA LEU A 443 -1.50 11.44 -8.27
C LEU A 443 -2.43 12.50 -8.87
N LEU A 444 -2.69 13.58 -8.12
CA LEU A 444 -3.46 14.73 -8.62
C LEU A 444 -2.88 15.30 -9.93
N GLU A 445 -1.55 15.44 -10.03
CA GLU A 445 -0.90 15.90 -11.25
C GLU A 445 -1.11 14.96 -12.45
N ALA A 446 -1.11 13.65 -12.22
CA ALA A 446 -1.32 12.68 -13.28
C ALA A 446 -2.77 12.65 -13.76
N PHE A 447 -3.72 12.90 -12.85
CA PHE A 447 -5.15 12.98 -13.14
C PHE A 447 -5.63 14.40 -13.47
N LYS A 448 -4.75 15.41 -13.41
CA LYS A 448 -5.10 16.77 -13.79
C LYS A 448 -5.66 16.82 -15.21
N ALA A 449 -5.12 16.03 -16.13
CA ALA A 449 -5.64 15.98 -17.50
C ALA A 449 -7.01 15.32 -17.64
N THR A 450 -7.35 14.33 -16.79
CA THR A 450 -8.72 13.81 -16.74
C THR A 450 -9.69 14.80 -16.11
N LEU A 451 -9.20 15.61 -15.17
CA LEU A 451 -9.97 16.64 -14.48
C LEU A 451 -10.04 17.96 -15.28
N GLU A 452 -9.20 18.16 -16.30
CA GLU A 452 -9.29 19.28 -17.25
C GLU A 452 -10.66 19.31 -17.96
N GLU A 453 -11.38 18.18 -18.05
CA GLU A 453 -12.76 18.18 -18.55
C GLU A 453 -13.74 18.94 -17.65
N LEU A 454 -13.45 19.06 -16.36
CA LEU A 454 -14.21 19.90 -15.45
C LEU A 454 -14.05 21.39 -15.80
N GLU A 455 -12.95 21.80 -16.44
CA GLU A 455 -12.79 23.17 -16.97
C GLU A 455 -13.76 23.46 -18.12
N GLU A 456 -14.34 22.44 -18.75
CA GLU A 456 -15.31 22.62 -19.84
C GLU A 456 -16.75 22.68 -19.35
N ALA A 457 -17.04 22.24 -18.13
CA ALA A 457 -18.39 22.21 -17.58
C ALA A 457 -18.95 23.62 -17.38
N ASP A 458 -20.13 23.90 -17.93
CA ASP A 458 -20.87 25.13 -17.64
C ASP A 458 -21.52 25.08 -16.25
N LEU A 459 -21.83 23.86 -15.76
CA LEU A 459 -22.35 23.60 -14.42
C LEU A 459 -21.71 22.35 -13.80
N LEU A 460 -21.28 22.45 -12.54
CA LEU A 460 -20.86 21.30 -11.76
C LEU A 460 -22.02 20.81 -10.90
N ILE A 461 -22.33 19.52 -10.99
CA ILE A 461 -23.35 18.86 -10.17
C ILE A 461 -22.61 18.07 -9.10
N HIS A 462 -22.58 18.58 -7.88
CA HIS A 462 -21.88 17.95 -6.78
C HIS A 462 -22.78 16.97 -6.04
N VAL A 463 -22.61 15.70 -6.35
CA VAL A 463 -23.32 14.59 -5.73
C VAL A 463 -22.68 14.27 -4.37
N VAL A 464 -23.50 14.34 -3.31
CA VAL A 464 -23.10 14.15 -1.91
C VAL A 464 -23.91 13.00 -1.33
N ASP A 465 -23.25 12.03 -0.69
CA ASP A 465 -23.93 10.94 0.01
C ASP A 465 -24.40 11.42 1.40
N LEU A 466 -25.71 11.63 1.59
CA LEU A 466 -26.26 12.05 2.88
C LEU A 466 -26.21 10.96 3.94
N SER A 467 -26.22 9.68 3.55
CA SER A 467 -26.20 8.56 4.49
C SER A 467 -24.86 8.44 5.20
N ASN A 468 -23.81 9.02 4.61
CA ASN A 468 -22.48 9.03 5.19
C ASN A 468 -22.36 10.16 6.23
N PRO A 469 -22.13 9.85 7.53
CA PRO A 469 -21.98 10.87 8.56
C PRO A 469 -20.85 11.88 8.27
N ARG A 470 -19.89 11.50 7.42
CA ARG A 470 -18.72 12.31 7.02
C ARG A 470 -18.97 13.17 5.78
N PHE A 471 -20.21 13.28 5.29
CA PHE A 471 -20.52 14.10 4.12
C PHE A 471 -20.00 15.55 4.19
N PRO A 472 -19.95 16.25 5.36
CA PRO A 472 -19.40 17.61 5.42
C PRO A 472 -17.89 17.63 5.12
N GLU A 473 -17.15 16.64 5.61
CA GLU A 473 -15.71 16.52 5.37
C GLU A 473 -15.40 16.13 3.93
N GLN A 474 -16.23 15.25 3.34
CA GLN A 474 -16.16 14.89 1.93
C GLN A 474 -16.44 16.10 1.06
N MET A 475 -17.47 16.90 1.38
CA MET A 475 -17.75 18.15 0.68
C MET A 475 -16.57 19.10 0.72
N ALA A 476 -15.99 19.32 1.90
CA ALA A 476 -14.81 20.16 2.07
C ALA A 476 -13.58 19.60 1.31
N ALA A 477 -13.43 18.28 1.21
CA ALA A 477 -12.38 17.65 0.41
C ALA A 477 -12.56 17.93 -1.08
N VAL A 478 -13.78 17.81 -1.60
CA VAL A 478 -14.10 18.16 -3.00
C VAL A 478 -13.83 19.64 -3.26
N ASP A 479 -14.27 20.52 -2.37
CA ASP A 479 -14.06 21.97 -2.52
C ASP A 479 -12.55 22.33 -2.53
N ARG A 480 -11.73 21.66 -1.71
CA ARG A 480 -10.25 21.80 -1.76
C ARG A 480 -9.66 21.36 -3.09
N VAL A 481 -10.14 20.26 -3.66
CA VAL A 481 -9.67 19.78 -4.96
C VAL A 481 -10.06 20.75 -6.07
N LEU A 482 -11.31 21.24 -6.08
CA LEU A 482 -11.75 22.28 -7.04
C LEU A 482 -10.89 23.55 -6.93
N ALA A 483 -10.55 23.99 -5.72
CA ALA A 483 -9.65 25.11 -5.51
C ALA A 483 -8.24 24.86 -6.06
N SER A 484 -7.69 23.66 -5.87
CA SER A 484 -6.37 23.30 -6.42
C SER A 484 -6.34 23.25 -7.96
N LEU A 485 -7.50 23.04 -8.58
CA LEU A 485 -7.68 23.05 -10.03
C LEU A 485 -8.02 24.44 -10.59
N GLY A 486 -8.25 25.44 -9.73
CA GLY A 486 -8.69 26.78 -10.16
C GLY A 486 -10.14 26.82 -10.65
N LEU A 487 -11.01 25.94 -10.14
CA LEU A 487 -12.41 25.79 -10.57
C LEU A 487 -13.43 26.40 -9.58
N THR A 488 -13.00 27.31 -8.71
CA THR A 488 -13.87 27.91 -7.67
C THR A 488 -14.98 28.80 -8.23
N ASP A 489 -14.77 29.36 -9.43
CA ASP A 489 -15.68 30.34 -10.01
C ASP A 489 -16.83 29.69 -10.79
N LYS A 490 -16.80 28.35 -10.92
CA LYS A 490 -17.84 27.61 -11.63
C LYS A 490 -19.11 27.49 -10.79
N PRO A 491 -20.30 27.61 -11.38
CA PRO A 491 -21.54 27.38 -10.66
C PRO A 491 -21.61 25.91 -10.25
N VAL A 492 -22.02 25.68 -9.00
CA VAL A 492 -22.13 24.34 -8.41
C VAL A 492 -23.54 24.13 -7.86
N LEU A 493 -24.23 23.10 -8.35
CA LEU A 493 -25.46 22.61 -7.74
C LEU A 493 -25.13 21.45 -6.79
N LYS A 494 -25.41 21.60 -5.50
CA LYS A 494 -25.25 20.51 -4.52
C LYS A 494 -26.46 19.57 -4.63
N VAL A 495 -26.21 18.28 -4.85
CA VAL A 495 -27.22 17.22 -4.97
C VAL A 495 -26.98 16.20 -3.87
N PHE A 496 -27.89 16.17 -2.91
CA PHE A 496 -27.86 15.32 -1.74
C PHE A 496 -28.53 13.98 -2.03
N ASN A 497 -27.72 12.99 -2.40
CA ASN A 497 -28.14 11.66 -2.78
C ASN A 497 -28.31 10.73 -1.56
N LYS A 498 -28.96 9.59 -1.78
CA LYS A 498 -29.31 8.57 -0.77
C LYS A 498 -30.23 9.11 0.32
N MET A 499 -31.17 9.99 -0.04
CA MET A 499 -32.12 10.57 0.91
C MET A 499 -33.04 9.53 1.57
N ASP A 500 -33.20 8.37 0.92
CA ASP A 500 -33.96 7.21 1.38
C ASP A 500 -33.34 6.53 2.63
N LEU A 501 -32.04 6.77 2.88
CA LEU A 501 -31.31 6.18 4.00
C LEU A 501 -31.21 7.10 5.23
N VAL A 502 -31.83 8.29 5.18
CA VAL A 502 -31.73 9.29 6.25
C VAL A 502 -33.10 9.86 6.66
N SER A 503 -33.14 10.50 7.83
CA SER A 503 -34.35 11.19 8.29
C SER A 503 -34.74 12.35 7.35
N PRO A 504 -36.03 12.52 7.01
CA PRO A 504 -36.51 13.62 6.17
C PRO A 504 -36.09 15.01 6.66
N GLU A 505 -35.98 15.21 7.98
CA GLU A 505 -35.58 16.47 8.60
C GLU A 505 -34.14 16.85 8.25
N LEU A 506 -33.23 15.86 8.23
CA LEU A 506 -31.83 16.07 7.85
C LEU A 506 -31.73 16.48 6.38
N ALA A 507 -32.41 15.75 5.48
CA ALA A 507 -32.40 16.06 4.05
C ALA A 507 -32.95 17.47 3.78
N ALA A 508 -34.09 17.83 4.40
CA ALA A 508 -34.69 19.15 4.26
C ALA A 508 -33.82 20.28 4.86
N LEU A 509 -33.07 20.01 5.93
CA LEU A 509 -32.12 20.95 6.49
C LEU A 509 -30.96 21.22 5.51
N GLN A 510 -30.35 20.17 4.95
CA GLN A 510 -29.21 20.32 4.03
C GLN A 510 -29.59 21.02 2.73
N VAL A 511 -30.78 20.69 2.19
CA VAL A 511 -31.35 21.39 1.02
C VAL A 511 -31.48 22.89 1.26
N ARG A 512 -31.99 23.30 2.43
CA ARG A 512 -32.13 24.73 2.79
C ARG A 512 -30.78 25.42 2.99
N LEU A 513 -29.86 24.79 3.74
CA LEU A 513 -28.56 25.38 4.07
C LEU A 513 -27.69 25.61 2.83
N HIS A 514 -27.75 24.68 1.86
CA HIS A 514 -26.88 24.70 0.69
C HIS A 514 -27.59 25.05 -0.61
N GLN A 515 -28.88 25.42 -0.55
CA GLN A 515 -29.73 25.69 -1.73
C GLN A 515 -29.67 24.56 -2.77
N GLY A 516 -29.58 23.32 -2.29
CA GLY A 516 -29.39 22.11 -3.09
C GLY A 516 -30.68 21.37 -3.41
N VAL A 517 -30.57 20.13 -3.87
CA VAL A 517 -31.70 19.20 -4.09
C VAL A 517 -31.40 17.87 -3.42
N ALA A 518 -32.38 17.27 -2.74
CA ALA A 518 -32.25 15.92 -2.20
C ALA A 518 -32.91 14.91 -3.14
N ILE A 519 -32.24 13.78 -3.37
CA ILE A 519 -32.71 12.70 -4.25
C ILE A 519 -32.34 11.32 -3.69
N ALA A 520 -32.99 10.29 -4.22
CA ALA A 520 -32.51 8.91 -4.18
C ALA A 520 -32.27 8.46 -5.62
N ALA A 521 -31.01 8.41 -6.07
CA ALA A 521 -30.68 8.11 -7.47
C ALA A 521 -31.14 6.72 -7.96
N LEU A 522 -31.52 5.82 -7.04
CA LEU A 522 -32.11 4.51 -7.36
C LEU A 522 -33.64 4.56 -7.54
N ASP A 523 -34.28 5.66 -7.15
CA ASP A 523 -35.72 5.89 -7.24
C ASP A 523 -36.00 7.06 -8.18
N ASP A 524 -36.42 6.73 -9.41
CA ASP A 524 -36.74 7.68 -10.47
C ASP A 524 -37.82 8.68 -10.05
N SER A 525 -38.69 8.35 -9.09
CA SER A 525 -39.74 9.25 -8.60
C SER A 525 -39.19 10.48 -7.87
N THR A 526 -37.94 10.41 -7.41
CA THR A 526 -37.26 11.50 -6.68
C THR A 526 -36.47 12.45 -7.59
N LEU A 527 -36.31 12.14 -8.87
CA LEU A 527 -35.53 12.92 -9.84
C LEU A 527 -36.22 14.17 -10.42
N PRO A 528 -37.56 14.28 -10.53
CA PRO A 528 -38.20 15.46 -11.14
C PRO A 528 -37.79 16.81 -10.53
N PRO A 529 -37.65 16.97 -9.20
CA PRO A 529 -37.16 18.22 -8.59
C PRO A 529 -35.73 18.57 -9.04
N LEU A 530 -34.86 17.58 -9.21
CA LEU A 530 -33.51 17.78 -9.70
C LEU A 530 -33.52 18.24 -11.17
N ILE A 531 -34.32 17.58 -12.01
CA ILE A 531 -34.44 17.91 -13.43
C ILE A 531 -34.91 19.36 -13.61
N ALA A 532 -35.94 19.77 -12.86
CA ALA A 532 -36.45 21.15 -12.89
C ALA A 532 -35.38 22.16 -12.46
N ARG A 533 -34.61 21.87 -11.41
CA ARG A 533 -33.55 22.76 -10.93
C ARG A 533 -32.37 22.85 -11.90
N LEU A 534 -32.02 21.75 -12.56
CA LEU A 534 -30.99 21.73 -13.61
C LEU A 534 -31.43 22.55 -14.83
N GLU A 535 -32.70 22.43 -15.24
CA GLU A 535 -33.26 23.20 -16.36
C GLU A 535 -33.24 24.70 -16.08
N GLU A 536 -33.64 25.13 -14.87
CA GLU A 536 -33.55 26.52 -14.42
C GLU A 536 -32.10 27.05 -14.42
N LYS A 537 -31.15 26.25 -13.90
CA LYS A 537 -29.73 26.65 -13.91
C LYS A 537 -29.15 26.76 -15.31
N VAL A 538 -29.55 25.89 -16.22
CA VAL A 538 -29.15 25.97 -17.62
C VAL A 538 -29.78 27.20 -18.30
N GLU A 539 -31.01 27.57 -17.95
CA GLU A 539 -31.64 28.83 -18.39
C GLU A 539 -30.86 30.06 -17.93
N GLU A 540 -30.49 30.13 -16.64
CA GLU A 540 -29.66 31.22 -16.08
C GLU A 540 -28.32 31.36 -16.83
N LEU A 541 -27.70 30.25 -17.22
CA LEU A 541 -26.41 30.23 -17.94
C LEU A 541 -26.54 30.60 -19.42
N ALA A 542 -27.70 30.38 -20.03
CA ALA A 542 -27.99 30.75 -21.41
C ALA A 542 -28.44 32.22 -21.57
N ALA A 543 -29.01 32.82 -20.52
CA ALA A 543 -29.53 34.20 -20.53
C ALA A 543 -28.53 35.30 -20.97
N PRO A 544 -27.21 35.23 -20.67
CA PRO A 544 -26.25 36.25 -21.12
C PRO A 544 -25.99 36.26 -22.63
N PHE A 545 -26.33 35.18 -23.35
CA PHE A 545 -26.07 35.05 -24.80
C PHE A 545 -27.24 35.52 -25.67
N ALA A 546 -28.46 35.58 -25.14
CA ALA A 546 -29.63 36.06 -25.88
C ALA A 546 -29.60 37.58 -26.11
N ASP A 547 -29.06 38.34 -25.14
CA ASP A 547 -29.07 39.82 -25.16
C ASP A 547 -28.06 40.44 -26.15
N TRP A 548 -27.15 39.63 -26.71
CA TRP A 548 -26.22 40.06 -27.77
C TRP A 548 -26.75 39.82 -29.20
N GLN A 549 -27.62 38.82 -29.41
CA GLN A 549 -28.19 38.57 -30.74
C GLN A 549 -29.34 39.52 -31.11
N ASP A 550 -30.00 40.13 -30.11
CA ASP A 550 -31.04 41.14 -30.34
C ASP A 550 -30.51 42.59 -30.47
N ARG A 551 -29.18 42.78 -30.48
CA ARG A 551 -28.53 44.09 -30.69
C ARG A 551 -27.67 44.15 -31.95
N GLU A 552 -28.21 43.76 -33.10
CA GLU A 552 -27.67 44.21 -34.39
C GLU A 552 -28.77 44.82 -35.27
N LYS A 553 -28.81 46.17 -35.30
CA LYS A 553 -28.66 47.02 -36.51
C LYS A 553 -29.23 48.43 -36.27
N PRO A 554 -28.36 49.43 -36.03
CA PRO A 554 -28.65 50.78 -36.49
C PRO A 554 -27.46 51.36 -37.26
N TRP A 555 -27.30 50.99 -38.54
CA TRP A 555 -26.48 51.76 -39.48
C TRP A 555 -26.84 51.62 -40.98
N GLU A 556 -28.02 51.09 -41.35
CA GLU A 556 -28.48 51.07 -42.76
C GLU A 556 -29.56 52.13 -43.08
N SER A 557 -29.49 53.32 -42.47
CA SER A 557 -30.43 54.41 -42.82
C SER A 557 -29.80 55.82 -42.77
N LEU A 558 -28.63 55.99 -43.38
CA LEU A 558 -28.18 57.31 -43.81
C LEU A 558 -27.80 57.23 -45.29
N GLY A 559 -28.81 57.37 -46.14
CA GLY A 559 -28.61 57.89 -47.48
C GLY A 559 -28.26 59.37 -47.38
N VAL A 560 -27.24 59.79 -48.12
CA VAL A 560 -27.06 61.19 -48.53
C VAL A 560 -26.64 61.16 -49.99
N ASP A 561 -27.60 61.56 -50.83
CA ASP A 561 -27.38 62.13 -52.16
C ASP A 561 -26.49 63.39 -52.04
N GLY A 562 -25.53 63.58 -52.95
CA GLY A 562 -24.77 64.82 -53.10
C GLY A 562 -23.30 64.61 -53.45
#